data_AF-A0A1F6ZY13-F1
#
_entry.id   AF-A0A1F6ZY13-F1
#
_cell.length_a   1.000
_cell.length_b   1.000
_cell.length_c   1.000
_cell.angle_alpha   90.00
_cell.angle_beta   90.00
_cell.angle_gamma   90.00
#
_symmetry.space_group_name_H-M   'P 1'
#
loop_
_entity.id
_entity.type
_entity.pdbx_description
1 polymer ?
#
loop_
_entity_poly.entity_id
_entity_poly.type
_entity_poly.pdbx_seq_one_letter_code
_entity_poly.pdbx_strand_id
1 'polypeptide(L)'
;MLELATVISKLSTPNSVRNFLYDVATPQEIDDLTQRYKIAKLLWTTDLSYQAIAKATKASTTTITRVARFLKQESFGGYREALSLLYPKK
;
A
#
# COMPACT_ATOMS: atom_id res chain seq x y z
N MET A 1 -10.20 -19.38 -5.14
CA MET A 1 -10.58 -18.02 -4.69
C MET A 1 -9.89 -17.78 -3.35
N LEU A 2 -9.31 -16.60 -3.11
CA LEU A 2 -8.59 -16.31 -1.86
C LEU A 2 -9.60 -15.97 -0.75
N GLU A 3 -9.92 -16.89 0.14
CA GLU A 3 -10.94 -16.70 1.19
C GLU A 3 -10.65 -15.49 2.09
N LEU A 4 -9.37 -15.24 2.38
CA LEU A 4 -8.93 -14.08 3.15
C LEU A 4 -9.38 -12.75 2.49
N ALA A 5 -9.30 -12.64 1.17
CA ALA A 5 -9.74 -11.44 0.46
C ALA A 5 -11.26 -11.25 0.57
N THR A 6 -12.03 -12.33 0.50
CA THR A 6 -13.49 -12.31 0.68
C THR A 6 -13.88 -11.87 2.09
N VAL A 7 -13.14 -12.30 3.11
CA VAL A 7 -13.38 -11.86 4.50
C VAL A 7 -13.08 -10.36 4.63
N ILE A 8 -11.91 -9.91 4.16
CA ILE A 8 -11.52 -8.49 4.22
C ILE A 8 -12.57 -7.60 3.50
N SER A 9 -13.08 -8.03 2.34
CA SER A 9 -14.09 -7.24 1.60
C SER A 9 -15.46 -7.18 2.28
N LYS A 10 -15.75 -8.07 3.23
CA LYS A 10 -17.02 -8.09 3.98
C LYS A 10 -16.98 -7.29 5.28
N LEU A 11 -15.81 -6.88 5.74
CA LEU A 11 -15.67 -6.02 6.93
C LEU A 11 -16.18 -4.61 6.60
N SER A 12 -17.21 -4.17 7.31
CA SER A 12 -18.00 -2.99 6.96
C SER A 12 -17.47 -1.67 7.52
N THR A 13 -16.53 -1.69 8.46
CA THR A 13 -16.01 -0.47 9.11
C THR A 13 -14.48 -0.43 9.11
N PRO A 14 -13.87 0.76 9.02
CA PRO A 14 -12.42 0.91 9.17
C PRO A 14 -11.87 0.30 10.46
N ASN A 15 -12.62 0.39 11.56
CA ASN A 15 -12.23 -0.23 12.84
C ASN A 15 -12.21 -1.75 12.77
N SER A 16 -13.20 -2.38 12.13
CA SER A 16 -13.21 -3.84 11.96
C SER A 16 -12.04 -4.34 11.11
N VAL A 17 -11.71 -3.63 10.03
CA VAL A 17 -10.54 -3.94 9.18
C VAL A 17 -9.25 -3.77 9.97
N ARG A 18 -9.12 -2.65 10.71
CA ARG A 18 -7.96 -2.37 11.55
C ARG A 18 -7.73 -3.47 12.59
N ASN A 19 -8.75 -3.84 13.35
CA ASN A 19 -8.62 -4.87 14.39
C ASN A 19 -8.23 -6.22 13.78
N PHE A 20 -8.89 -6.62 12.68
CA PHE A 20 -8.55 -7.85 11.97
C PHE A 20 -7.09 -7.87 11.51
N LEU A 21 -6.58 -6.76 10.96
CA LEU A 21 -5.17 -6.66 10.56
C LEU A 21 -4.21 -6.84 11.75
N TYR A 22 -4.53 -6.28 12.91
CA TYR A 22 -3.73 -6.46 14.13
C TYR A 22 -3.83 -7.86 14.75
N ASP A 23 -4.91 -8.60 14.49
CA ASP A 23 -5.05 -9.99 14.94
C ASP A 23 -4.20 -10.94 14.09
N VAL A 24 -4.13 -10.72 12.76
CA VAL A 24 -3.48 -11.65 11.82
C VAL A 24 -2.02 -11.32 11.50
N ALA A 25 -1.58 -10.08 11.76
CA ALA A 25 -0.24 -9.62 11.43
C ALA A 25 0.50 -9.10 12.66
N THR A 26 1.81 -9.31 12.68
CA THR A 26 2.69 -8.74 13.70
C THR A 26 2.81 -7.21 13.56
N PRO A 27 3.18 -6.48 14.62
CA PRO A 27 3.43 -5.04 14.52
C PRO A 27 4.43 -4.67 13.41
N GLN A 28 5.47 -5.47 13.23
CA GLN A 28 6.48 -5.24 12.18
C GLN A 28 5.90 -5.41 10.77
N GLU A 29 5.03 -6.41 10.56
CA GLU A 29 4.36 -6.59 9.26
C GLU A 29 3.39 -5.44 8.96
N ILE A 30 2.69 -4.92 9.96
CA ILE A 30 1.84 -3.74 9.82
C ILE A 30 2.67 -2.51 9.42
N ASP A 31 3.83 -2.32 10.04
CA ASP A 31 4.74 -1.22 9.71
C ASP A 31 5.27 -1.36 8.27
N ASP A 32 5.66 -2.57 7.86
CA ASP A 32 6.10 -2.87 6.51
C ASP A 32 5.02 -2.60 5.45
N LEU A 33 3.78 -3.04 5.70
CA LEU A 33 2.64 -2.79 4.83
C LEU A 33 2.34 -1.29 4.72
N THR A 34 2.38 -0.60 5.85
CA THR A 34 2.16 0.85 5.94
C THR A 34 3.25 1.63 5.20
N GLN A 35 4.52 1.22 5.34
CA GLN A 35 5.63 1.84 4.62
C GLN A 35 5.46 1.66 3.10
N ARG A 36 5.10 0.46 2.63
CA ARG A 36 4.84 0.19 1.21
C ARG A 36 3.67 1.03 0.68
N TYR A 37 2.58 1.15 1.43
CA TYR A 37 1.46 2.00 1.06
C TYR A 37 1.87 3.48 0.98
N LYS A 38 2.68 3.98 1.93
CA LYS A 38 3.20 5.35 1.91
C LYS A 38 4.06 5.62 0.67
N ILE A 39 4.92 4.67 0.28
CA ILE A 39 5.70 4.76 -0.96
C ILE A 39 4.76 4.84 -2.18
N ALA A 40 3.77 3.93 -2.26
CA ALA A 40 2.82 3.91 -3.38
C ALA A 40 2.04 5.23 -3.49
N LYS A 41 1.59 5.78 -2.36
CA LYS A 41 0.94 7.09 -2.30
C LYS A 41 1.84 8.20 -2.84
N LEU A 42 3.09 8.30 -2.38
CA LEU A 42 4.02 9.33 -2.86
C LEU A 42 4.28 9.21 -4.37
N LEU A 43 4.47 7.99 -4.87
CA LEU A 43 4.62 7.72 -6.31
C LEU A 43 3.37 8.05 -7.15
N TRP A 44 2.19 8.06 -6.53
CA TRP A 44 0.92 8.33 -7.18
C TRP A 44 0.56 9.82 -7.17
N THR A 45 0.85 10.51 -6.06
CA THR A 45 0.39 11.89 -5.85
C THR A 45 1.47 12.95 -6.11
N THR A 46 2.71 12.56 -6.39
CA THR A 46 3.84 13.48 -6.56
C THR A 46 4.80 13.01 -7.65
N ASP A 47 5.65 13.92 -8.14
CA ASP A 47 6.76 13.63 -9.07
C ASP A 47 8.11 13.46 -8.36
N LEU A 48 8.10 13.08 -7.08
CA LEU A 48 9.33 12.92 -6.30
C LEU A 48 10.23 11.81 -6.87
N SER A 49 11.54 12.06 -6.86
CA SER A 49 12.54 11.04 -7.22
C SER A 49 12.57 9.90 -6.19
N TYR A 50 13.06 8.72 -6.59
CA TYR A 50 13.18 7.58 -5.68
C TYR A 50 14.09 7.88 -4.47
N GLN A 51 15.10 8.73 -4.63
CA GLN A 51 15.95 9.17 -3.53
C GLN A 51 15.18 10.03 -2.52
N ALA A 52 14.36 10.97 -3.00
CA ALA A 52 13.51 11.79 -2.14
C ALA A 52 12.49 10.93 -1.38
N ILE A 53 11.90 9.94 -2.06
CA ILE A 53 10.98 8.98 -1.44
C ILE A 53 11.70 8.13 -0.39
N ALA A 54 12.90 7.63 -0.67
CA ALA A 54 13.71 6.88 0.31
C ALA A 54 13.95 7.69 1.58
N LYS A 55 14.30 8.98 1.44
CA LYS A 55 14.48 9.89 2.57
C LYS A 55 13.17 10.09 3.37
N ALA A 56 12.04 10.22 2.68
CA ALA A 56 10.74 10.48 3.32
C ALA A 56 10.09 9.24 3.98
N THR A 57 10.43 8.03 3.51
CA THR A 57 9.84 6.78 4.00
C THR A 57 10.81 5.92 4.80
N LYS A 58 12.11 6.27 4.81
CA LYS A 58 13.21 5.45 5.36
C LYS A 58 13.28 4.06 4.74
N ALA A 59 12.72 3.88 3.54
CA ALA A 59 12.73 2.61 2.83
C ALA A 59 13.99 2.46 1.97
N SER A 60 14.43 1.22 1.77
CA SER A 60 15.51 0.93 0.82
C SER A 60 15.07 1.20 -0.62
N THR A 61 16.03 1.54 -1.47
CA THR A 61 15.80 1.72 -2.91
C THR A 61 15.17 0.46 -3.54
N THR A 62 15.59 -0.73 -3.12
CA THR A 62 15.01 -2.01 -3.56
C THR A 62 13.52 -2.12 -3.25
N THR A 63 13.09 -1.65 -2.07
CA THR A 63 11.68 -1.63 -1.68
C THR A 63 10.88 -0.67 -2.56
N ILE A 64 11.43 0.52 -2.83
CA ILE A 64 10.78 1.53 -3.66
C ILE A 64 10.60 1.02 -5.09
N THR A 65 11.64 0.46 -5.69
CA THR A 65 11.58 -0.09 -7.06
C THR A 65 10.53 -1.20 -7.15
N ARG A 66 10.43 -2.08 -6.14
CA ARG A 66 9.40 -3.13 -6.10
C ARG A 66 8.00 -2.53 -6.04
N VAL A 67 7.74 -1.56 -5.15
CA VAL A 67 6.43 -0.89 -5.05
C VAL A 67 6.10 -0.17 -6.36
N ALA A 68 7.04 0.53 -6.96
CA ALA A 68 6.86 1.21 -8.23
C ALA A 68 6.48 0.23 -9.36
N ARG A 69 7.12 -0.95 -9.41
CA ARG A 69 6.79 -2.02 -10.36
C ARG A 69 5.34 -2.47 -10.21
N PHE A 70 4.91 -2.81 -9.00
CA PHE A 70 3.52 -3.22 -8.73
C PHE A 70 2.50 -2.13 -8.98
N LEU A 71 2.86 -0.87 -8.72
CA LEU A 71 1.98 0.27 -8.99
C LEU A 71 1.81 0.54 -10.49
N LYS A 72 2.87 0.39 -11.29
CA LYS A 72 2.90 0.85 -12.70
C LYS A 72 2.79 -0.26 -13.74
N GLN A 73 3.32 -1.45 -13.48
CA GLN A 73 3.56 -2.48 -14.50
C GLN A 73 2.73 -3.75 -14.27
N GLU A 74 2.56 -4.18 -13.01
CA GLU A 74 1.86 -5.43 -12.72
C GLU A 74 0.35 -5.32 -13.02
N SER A 75 -0.24 -6.44 -13.44
CA SER A 75 -1.64 -6.54 -13.89
C SER A 75 -2.66 -6.51 -12.74
N PHE A 76 -2.26 -6.80 -11.50
CA PHE A 76 -3.18 -6.88 -10.35
C PHE A 76 -3.93 -5.58 -10.05
N GLY A 77 -3.29 -4.42 -10.22
CA GLY A 77 -3.95 -3.11 -10.11
C GLY A 77 -4.36 -2.64 -8.71
N GLY A 78 -4.25 -3.46 -7.66
CA GLY A 78 -4.77 -3.13 -6.32
C GLY A 78 -4.29 -1.80 -5.71
N TYR A 79 -3.04 -1.39 -5.95
CA TYR A 79 -2.60 -0.05 -5.53
C TYR A 79 -3.35 1.07 -6.25
N ARG A 80 -3.56 0.94 -7.56
CA ARG A 80 -4.23 1.96 -8.38
C ARG A 80 -5.69 2.11 -7.96
N GLU A 81 -6.36 0.99 -7.74
CA GLU A 81 -7.74 0.97 -7.22
C GLU A 81 -7.83 1.64 -5.86
N ALA A 82 -7.08 1.16 -4.86
CA ALA A 82 -7.12 1.70 -3.50
C ALA A 82 -6.76 3.19 -3.44
N LEU A 83 -5.75 3.62 -4.21
CA LEU A 83 -5.33 5.02 -4.25
C LEU A 83 -6.36 5.90 -4.96
N SER A 84 -7.03 5.41 -6.02
CA SER A 84 -8.04 6.18 -6.74
C SER A 84 -9.27 6.53 -5.88
N LEU A 85 -9.61 5.70 -4.88
CA LEU A 85 -10.71 5.95 -3.94
C LEU A 85 -10.48 7.21 -3.08
N LEU A 86 -9.21 7.55 -2.80
CA LEU A 86 -8.84 8.65 -1.89
C LEU A 86 -8.11 9.79 -2.60
N TYR A 87 -7.46 9.50 -3.72
CA TYR A 87 -6.61 10.41 -4.48
C TYR A 87 -6.89 10.23 -5.98
N PRO A 88 -7.95 10.85 -6.51
CA PRO A 88 -8.24 10.80 -7.94
C PRO A 88 -7.03 11.26 -8.74
N LYS A 89 -6.67 10.50 -9.77
CA LYS A 89 -5.63 10.94 -10.71
C LYS A 89 -6.17 12.19 -11.43
N LYS A 90 -5.34 13.24 -11.48
CA LYS A 90 -5.61 14.40 -12.34
C LYS A 90 -5.61 13.98 -13.80
#